data_AF-A0A2G6QYL2-F1
#
_entry.id   AF-A0A2G6QYL2-F1
#
_cell.length_a   1.000
_cell.length_b   1.000
_cell.length_c   1.000
_cell.angle_alpha   90.00
_cell.angle_beta   90.00
_cell.angle_gamma   90.00
#
_symmetry.space_group_name_H-M   'P 1'
#
loop_
_entity.id
_entity.type
_entity.pdbx_description
1 polymer ?
#
loop_
_entity_poly.entity_id
_entity_poly.type
_entity_poly.pdbx_seq_one_letter_code
_entity_poly.pdbx_strand_id
1 'polypeptide(L)'
;MEEPDISDAEEFDDDLIVSSPDLDSEDDLDDDLDIDDDDTDVDDDDDDTDVDDDDDYDEPTVERIATGKVKAKFKRDGDDVVMTIGGKRRSLDDVDDSQFSEKKEKTLEKELIEDQGFSLSDADDADEPEQQVVSAGATADPVKDYLKQIGKVALLNAVQEVELAKRIEAGLFAEERLSDADHVVAAEDLDDFEWIAEDGRRAKNHLLEANLRLVVSLAKRYTGRGMLFLDLIQEGNLGLIRAVEKFDYTKGYKFSTYATWWIKQAITRAMADQARTIR
;
A
#
# COMPACT_ATOMS: atom_id res chain seq x y z
N MET A 1 -2.56 -37.65 60.24
CA MET A 1 -1.97 -38.98 60.03
C MET A 1 -2.63 -39.53 58.78
N GLU A 2 -1.99 -39.64 57.64
CA GLU A 2 -0.59 -39.41 57.25
C GLU A 2 -0.63 -39.41 55.72
N GLU A 3 0.01 -38.45 55.08
CA GLU A 3 0.20 -38.42 53.62
C GLU A 3 1.15 -39.56 53.22
N PRO A 4 0.94 -40.24 52.08
CA PRO A 4 1.99 -41.04 51.48
C PRO A 4 2.84 -40.20 50.51
N ASP A 5 4.13 -40.42 50.70
CA ASP A 5 5.31 -39.77 50.15
C ASP A 5 5.57 -40.13 48.68
N ILE A 6 6.35 -39.26 48.05
CA ILE A 6 6.79 -39.19 46.66
C ILE A 6 7.84 -40.27 46.38
N SER A 7 7.62 -41.06 45.32
CA SER A 7 8.70 -41.71 44.57
C SER A 7 8.17 -42.12 43.20
N ASP A 8 8.64 -41.41 42.15
CA ASP A 8 8.91 -41.93 40.79
C ASP A 8 8.98 -40.72 39.83
N ALA A 9 10.09 -39.99 39.94
CA ALA A 9 10.56 -39.09 38.88
C ALA A 9 11.73 -39.80 38.21
N GLU A 10 11.55 -40.23 36.96
CA GLU A 10 12.66 -40.70 36.14
C GLU A 10 13.41 -39.49 35.58
N GLU A 11 14.65 -39.35 36.06
CA GLU A 11 15.72 -38.54 35.50
C GLU A 11 16.10 -39.03 34.10
N PHE A 12 16.13 -38.11 33.14
CA PHE A 12 16.88 -38.29 31.90
C PHE A 12 18.05 -37.31 31.92
N ASP A 13 19.23 -37.86 32.23
CA ASP A 13 20.53 -37.25 31.96
C ASP A 13 20.82 -37.32 30.45
N ASP A 14 21.20 -36.18 29.85
CA ASP A 14 22.07 -36.22 28.67
C ASP A 14 22.95 -34.97 28.64
N ASP A 15 24.15 -35.14 29.17
CA ASP A 15 25.30 -34.23 29.08
C ASP A 15 25.88 -34.28 27.65
N LEU A 16 25.86 -33.15 26.93
CA LEU A 16 26.70 -32.96 25.75
C LEU A 16 27.55 -31.70 25.89
N ILE A 17 28.76 -31.92 26.43
CA ILE A 17 29.90 -31.01 26.42
C ILE A 17 30.84 -31.45 25.29
N VAL A 18 31.11 -30.57 24.30
CA VAL A 18 32.39 -30.51 23.54
C VAL A 18 32.53 -29.08 23.00
N SER A 19 33.22 -28.18 23.70
CA SER A 19 34.64 -27.81 23.53
C SER A 19 35.00 -27.14 22.19
N SER A 20 35.13 -25.82 22.25
CA SER A 20 35.92 -24.99 21.32
C SER A 20 37.38 -25.44 21.29
N PRO A 21 38.10 -25.10 20.21
CA PRO A 21 39.47 -24.65 20.41
C PRO A 21 39.76 -23.34 19.66
N ASP A 22 40.30 -22.38 20.42
CA ASP A 22 41.10 -21.26 19.95
C ASP A 22 42.39 -21.77 19.29
N LEU A 23 42.76 -21.18 18.16
CA LEU A 23 44.13 -21.21 17.65
C LEU A 23 44.47 -19.83 17.07
N ASP A 24 45.17 -19.04 17.89
CA ASP A 24 46.08 -18.00 17.44
C ASP A 24 47.32 -18.65 16.81
N SER A 25 47.73 -18.20 15.63
CA SER A 25 49.15 -18.00 15.30
C SER A 25 49.29 -17.19 14.01
N GLU A 26 50.04 -16.11 14.15
CA GLU A 26 50.64 -15.22 13.16
C GLU A 26 51.29 -15.99 12.00
N ASP A 27 51.20 -15.46 10.77
CA ASP A 27 52.33 -15.47 9.83
C ASP A 27 52.10 -14.40 8.75
N ASP A 28 53.03 -13.44 8.74
CA ASP A 28 53.25 -12.43 7.71
C ASP A 28 53.63 -13.11 6.39
N LEU A 29 52.96 -12.77 5.28
CA LEU A 29 53.54 -12.84 3.94
C LEU A 29 52.99 -11.71 3.07
N ASP A 30 53.80 -10.66 2.95
CA ASP A 30 53.87 -9.83 1.75
C ASP A 30 54.25 -10.74 0.58
N ASP A 31 53.48 -10.72 -0.51
CA ASP A 31 53.98 -11.12 -1.82
C ASP A 31 53.27 -10.29 -2.90
N ASP A 32 54.01 -9.28 -3.38
CA ASP A 32 53.78 -8.58 -4.62
C ASP A 32 53.78 -9.60 -5.78
N LEU A 33 52.66 -9.74 -6.47
CA LEU A 33 52.62 -10.36 -7.79
C LEU A 33 51.95 -9.42 -8.78
N ASP A 34 52.81 -8.68 -9.46
CA ASP A 34 52.58 -8.16 -10.81
C ASP A 34 52.25 -9.34 -11.73
N ILE A 35 51.05 -9.34 -12.31
CA ILE A 35 50.74 -10.13 -13.50
C ILE A 35 50.20 -9.16 -14.55
N ASP A 36 51.05 -9.00 -15.57
CA ASP A 36 50.84 -8.27 -16.80
C ASP A 36 49.64 -8.80 -17.62
N ASP A 37 49.15 -7.89 -18.46
CA ASP A 37 48.33 -8.06 -19.66
C ASP A 37 48.35 -9.47 -20.28
N ASP A 38 47.16 -10.05 -20.52
CA ASP A 38 46.95 -10.85 -21.72
C ASP A 38 45.53 -10.62 -22.26
N ASP A 39 45.51 -10.26 -23.54
CA ASP A 39 44.36 -10.09 -24.40
C ASP A 39 43.60 -11.42 -24.51
N THR A 40 42.29 -11.37 -24.27
CA THR A 40 41.40 -12.37 -24.84
C THR A 40 40.34 -11.69 -25.68
N ASP A 41 40.62 -11.68 -26.98
CA ASP A 41 39.69 -11.49 -28.07
C ASP A 41 38.46 -12.40 -27.89
N VAL A 42 37.29 -11.79 -27.82
CA VAL A 42 36.01 -12.46 -28.09
C VAL A 42 35.33 -11.65 -29.18
N ASP A 43 35.68 -11.99 -30.42
CA ASP A 43 34.96 -11.58 -31.62
C ASP A 43 33.64 -12.35 -31.74
N ASP A 44 32.59 -11.58 -32.02
CA ASP A 44 31.44 -11.84 -32.89
C ASP A 44 30.62 -13.14 -32.71
N ASP A 45 29.40 -12.97 -32.19
CA ASP A 45 28.22 -13.55 -32.81
C ASP A 45 27.02 -12.57 -32.69
N ASP A 46 26.43 -12.30 -33.85
CA ASP A 46 25.33 -11.40 -34.18
C ASP A 46 24.12 -11.44 -33.21
N ASP A 47 23.66 -10.26 -32.77
CA ASP A 47 22.23 -10.01 -32.55
C ASP A 47 21.87 -8.59 -33.02
N ASP A 48 21.63 -8.49 -34.34
CA ASP A 48 20.83 -7.44 -34.95
C ASP A 48 19.41 -7.50 -34.36
N THR A 49 19.17 -6.77 -33.28
CA THR A 49 17.84 -6.24 -32.97
C THR A 49 17.91 -4.72 -32.98
N ASP A 50 17.71 -4.16 -34.17
CA ASP A 50 17.13 -2.84 -34.36
C ASP A 50 15.79 -2.79 -33.60
N VAL A 51 15.83 -2.39 -32.34
CA VAL A 51 14.65 -1.87 -31.63
C VAL A 51 14.72 -0.36 -31.74
N ASP A 52 14.40 0.12 -32.93
CA ASP A 52 13.73 1.41 -33.09
C ASP A 52 12.37 1.31 -32.37
N ASP A 53 12.34 1.52 -31.05
CA ASP A 53 11.13 1.92 -30.35
C ASP A 53 11.36 3.30 -29.75
N ASP A 54 11.26 4.29 -30.65
CA ASP A 54 10.73 5.63 -30.35
C ASP A 54 9.30 5.50 -29.77
N ASP A 55 9.15 4.89 -28.60
CA ASP A 55 7.94 5.01 -27.80
C ASP A 55 8.10 6.21 -26.88
N ASP A 56 7.96 7.39 -27.49
CA ASP A 56 7.49 8.60 -26.82
C ASP A 56 6.11 8.27 -26.23
N TYR A 57 6.09 7.75 -25.00
CA TYR A 57 4.87 7.58 -24.21
C TYR A 57 4.33 8.96 -23.92
N ASP A 58 3.54 9.44 -24.87
CA ASP A 58 2.99 10.76 -24.99
C ASP A 58 1.85 10.93 -23.96
N GLU A 59 2.19 10.84 -22.67
CA GLU A 59 1.27 11.11 -21.57
C GLU A 59 0.79 12.56 -21.70
N PRO A 60 -0.53 12.82 -21.69
CA PRO A 60 -1.03 14.18 -21.77
C PRO A 60 -0.77 14.90 -20.44
N THR A 61 0.33 15.65 -20.38
CA THR A 61 0.61 16.59 -19.30
C THR A 61 -0.40 17.75 -19.30
N VAL A 62 -0.59 18.37 -18.14
CA VAL A 62 -1.51 19.51 -17.95
C VAL A 62 -1.20 20.66 -18.94
N GLU A 63 0.06 20.82 -19.32
CA GLU A 63 0.51 21.79 -20.35
C GLU A 63 -0.03 21.49 -21.76
N ARG A 64 -0.23 20.22 -22.13
CA ARG A 64 -0.71 19.82 -23.46
C ARG A 64 -2.22 20.04 -23.64
N ILE A 65 -2.97 20.01 -22.54
CA ILE A 65 -4.39 20.37 -22.49
C ILE A 65 -4.55 21.88 -22.61
N ALA A 66 -3.70 22.67 -21.93
CA ALA A 66 -3.72 24.13 -22.01
C ALA A 66 -3.28 24.68 -23.38
N THR A 67 -2.43 23.96 -24.11
CA THR A 67 -1.99 24.30 -25.47
C THR A 67 -2.94 23.82 -26.58
N GLY A 68 -4.04 23.13 -26.23
CA GLY A 68 -5.08 22.71 -27.18
C GLY A 68 -4.74 21.49 -28.04
N LYS A 69 -3.65 20.76 -27.74
CA LYS A 69 -3.26 19.54 -28.46
C LYS A 69 -4.17 18.34 -28.16
N VAL A 70 -4.94 18.38 -27.07
CA VAL A 70 -5.85 17.29 -26.66
C VAL A 70 -7.29 17.80 -26.56
N LYS A 71 -8.23 17.17 -27.28
CA LYS A 71 -9.66 17.52 -27.25
C LYS A 71 -10.35 16.87 -26.04
N ALA A 72 -10.70 17.68 -25.04
CA ALA A 72 -11.61 17.27 -23.95
C ALA A 72 -13.07 17.45 -24.39
N LYS A 73 -13.90 16.42 -24.19
CA LYS A 73 -15.36 16.50 -24.36
C LYS A 73 -16.05 16.29 -23.02
N PHE A 74 -17.01 17.15 -22.72
CA PHE A 74 -17.83 17.08 -21.52
C PHE A 74 -19.21 16.56 -21.90
N LYS A 75 -19.67 15.48 -21.26
CA LYS A 75 -21.02 14.96 -21.41
C LYS A 75 -21.65 14.81 -20.03
N ARG A 76 -22.91 15.24 -19.89
CA ARG A 76 -23.69 15.03 -18.67
C ARG A 76 -24.32 13.64 -18.69
N ASP A 77 -24.09 12.86 -17.64
CA ASP A 77 -24.71 11.55 -17.41
C ASP A 77 -25.37 11.58 -16.02
N GLY A 78 -26.69 11.74 -15.98
CA GLY A 78 -27.42 12.02 -14.73
C GLY A 78 -27.00 13.34 -14.08
N ASP A 79 -26.58 13.28 -12.81
CA ASP A 79 -26.05 14.43 -12.06
C ASP A 79 -24.52 14.61 -12.21
N ASP A 80 -23.84 13.72 -12.95
CA ASP A 80 -22.40 13.76 -13.14
C ASP A 80 -21.99 14.37 -14.49
N VAL A 81 -20.90 15.15 -14.46
CA VAL A 81 -20.22 15.64 -15.67
C VAL A 81 -19.03 14.73 -15.96
N VAL A 82 -19.16 13.94 -17.03
CA VAL A 82 -18.14 13.01 -17.49
C VAL A 82 -17.19 13.73 -18.45
N MET A 83 -15.92 13.84 -18.04
CA MET A 83 -14.84 14.38 -18.88
C MET A 83 -14.15 13.25 -19.63
N THR A 84 -14.20 13.31 -20.96
CA THR A 84 -13.55 12.34 -21.84
C THR A 84 -12.32 12.98 -22.48
N ILE A 85 -11.13 12.50 -22.12
CA ILE A 85 -9.85 12.88 -22.74
C ILE A 85 -9.42 11.71 -23.63
N GLY A 86 -9.26 11.93 -24.93
CA GLY A 86 -8.82 10.87 -25.87
C GLY A 86 -9.84 9.74 -26.12
N GLY A 87 -11.11 9.91 -25.75
CA GLY A 87 -12.18 8.94 -26.01
C GLY A 87 -12.46 7.91 -24.90
N LYS A 88 -11.72 7.92 -23.77
CA LYS A 88 -11.99 7.06 -22.61
C LYS A 88 -12.61 7.84 -21.45
N ARG A 89 -13.72 7.33 -20.93
CA ARG A 89 -14.18 7.60 -19.56
C ARG A 89 -13.08 7.11 -18.64
N ARG A 90 -12.66 7.89 -17.66
CA ARG A 90 -11.79 7.36 -16.60
C ARG A 90 -12.60 7.51 -15.33
N SER A 91 -13.20 6.44 -14.80
CA SER A 91 -13.48 6.27 -13.37
C SER A 91 -12.16 5.91 -12.68
N LEU A 92 -12.03 6.08 -11.36
CA LEU A 92 -10.86 5.56 -10.66
C LEU A 92 -10.83 4.01 -10.82
N ASP A 93 -11.98 3.39 -11.12
CA ASP A 93 -12.14 1.94 -11.43
C ASP A 93 -11.49 1.53 -12.75
N ASP A 94 -11.29 2.50 -13.65
CA ASP A 94 -10.66 2.27 -14.96
C ASP A 94 -9.14 2.46 -14.93
N VAL A 95 -8.54 2.66 -13.74
CA VAL A 95 -7.10 2.79 -13.57
C VAL A 95 -6.46 1.41 -13.67
N ASP A 96 -5.52 1.29 -14.61
CA ASP A 96 -4.73 0.08 -14.87
C ASP A 96 -3.47 0.08 -14.01
N ASP A 97 -3.31 -0.99 -13.24
CA ASP A 97 -2.22 -1.23 -12.30
C ASP A 97 -0.91 -1.63 -13.00
N SER A 98 -0.92 -1.82 -14.32
CA SER A 98 0.28 -2.13 -15.10
C SER A 98 1.39 -1.08 -14.93
N GLN A 99 1.03 0.16 -14.57
CA GLN A 99 1.98 1.25 -14.30
C GLN A 99 2.63 1.17 -12.90
N PHE A 100 2.22 0.24 -12.03
CA PHE A 100 2.84 0.04 -10.73
C PHE A 100 4.25 -0.56 -10.87
N SER A 101 5.22 0.06 -10.22
CA SER A 101 6.60 -0.46 -10.14
C SER A 101 7.04 -0.53 -8.69
N GLU A 102 7.24 -1.75 -8.18
CA GLU A 102 7.60 -2.00 -6.79
C GLU A 102 8.87 -1.24 -6.34
N LYS A 103 9.93 -1.24 -7.16
CA LYS A 103 11.18 -0.53 -6.82
C LYS A 103 10.95 0.97 -6.68
N LYS A 104 10.16 1.55 -7.60
CA LYS A 104 9.81 2.97 -7.58
C LYS A 104 8.98 3.31 -6.35
N GLU A 105 7.95 2.51 -6.08
CA GLU A 105 7.02 2.77 -4.97
C GLU A 105 7.64 2.48 -3.61
N LYS A 106 8.55 1.51 -3.46
CA LYS A 106 9.34 1.32 -2.22
C LYS A 106 10.26 2.51 -1.94
N THR A 107 10.91 3.02 -2.97
CA THR A 107 11.77 4.21 -2.85
C THR A 107 10.93 5.41 -2.45
N LEU A 108 9.82 5.61 -3.14
CA LEU A 108 8.87 6.67 -2.84
C LEU A 108 8.30 6.52 -1.43
N GLU A 109 7.85 5.33 -1.02
CA GLU A 109 7.34 5.04 0.33
C GLU A 109 8.39 5.40 1.39
N LYS A 110 9.65 5.00 1.17
CA LYS A 110 10.75 5.33 2.08
C LYS A 110 10.96 6.85 2.17
N GLU A 111 11.05 7.55 1.04
CA GLU A 111 11.12 9.02 0.99
C GLU A 111 9.90 9.66 1.68
N LEU A 112 8.72 9.06 1.51
CA LEU A 112 7.46 9.56 2.04
C LEU A 112 7.39 9.44 3.57
N ILE A 113 7.96 8.38 4.13
CA ILE A 113 7.99 8.08 5.58
C ILE A 113 9.17 8.77 6.28
N GLU A 114 10.34 8.86 5.66
CA GLU A 114 11.55 9.44 6.29
C GLU A 114 11.49 10.97 6.39
N ASP A 115 10.91 11.66 5.41
CA ASP A 115 10.75 13.13 5.42
C ASP A 115 9.80 13.64 6.51
N GLN A 116 8.91 12.80 7.03
CA GLN A 116 8.02 13.12 8.14
C GLN A 116 7.79 11.86 8.97
N GLY A 117 8.70 11.60 9.92
CA GLY A 117 8.50 10.56 10.92
C GLY A 117 7.15 10.78 11.61
N PHE A 118 6.15 9.99 11.24
CA PHE A 118 4.80 10.06 11.82
C PHE A 118 4.81 9.43 13.21
N SER A 119 5.43 10.13 14.16
CA SER A 119 5.20 9.91 15.58
C SER A 119 3.84 10.53 15.90
N LEU A 120 2.86 9.71 16.29
CA LEU A 120 1.70 10.22 17.03
C LEU A 120 2.14 10.31 18.49
N SER A 121 2.97 11.31 18.80
CA SER A 121 3.18 11.71 20.18
C SER A 121 2.25 12.88 20.48
N ASP A 122 1.72 12.98 21.70
CA ASP A 122 0.93 14.13 22.17
C ASP A 122 1.71 15.47 22.07
N ALA A 123 2.97 15.46 21.61
CA ALA A 123 3.83 16.62 21.42
C ALA A 123 3.88 17.16 19.97
N ASP A 124 3.33 16.44 18.98
CA ASP A 124 3.37 16.85 17.56
C ASP A 124 2.18 17.76 17.14
N ASP A 125 1.53 18.41 18.12
CA ASP A 125 0.49 19.44 17.97
C ASP A 125 0.95 20.69 17.18
N ALA A 126 2.23 20.79 16.79
CA ALA A 126 2.84 21.96 16.17
C ALA A 126 2.98 21.88 14.64
N ASP A 127 2.89 20.68 14.03
CA ASP A 127 3.08 20.45 12.59
C ASP A 127 1.73 20.27 11.82
N GLU A 128 0.62 20.73 12.42
CA GLU A 128 -0.68 20.76 11.76
C GLU A 128 -0.78 21.96 10.80
N PRO A 129 -1.22 21.76 9.54
CA PRO A 129 -1.44 22.88 8.62
C PRO A 129 -2.54 23.80 9.14
N GLU A 130 -2.30 25.11 9.12
CA GLU A 130 -3.25 26.12 9.62
C GLU A 130 -4.64 25.96 8.96
N GLN A 131 -5.65 25.72 9.80
CA GLN A 131 -7.04 25.53 9.39
C GLN A 131 -7.61 26.82 8.79
N GLN A 132 -7.82 26.85 7.46
CA GLN A 132 -8.25 28.06 6.73
C GLN A 132 -9.74 28.45 6.89
N VAL A 133 -10.49 27.85 7.81
CA VAL A 133 -11.89 28.26 8.08
C VAL A 133 -12.22 28.08 9.57
N VAL A 134 -11.87 29.08 10.37
CA VAL A 134 -12.41 29.25 11.73
C VAL A 134 -13.84 29.79 11.61
N SER A 135 -14.82 28.89 11.54
CA SER A 135 -16.19 29.22 11.92
C SER A 135 -16.21 29.35 13.45
N ALA A 136 -16.30 30.59 13.92
CA ALA A 136 -16.31 30.91 15.34
C ALA A 136 -17.54 30.27 16.02
N GLY A 137 -17.35 29.18 16.78
CA GLY A 137 -18.40 28.70 17.68
C GLY A 137 -18.39 27.26 18.23
N ALA A 138 -17.53 26.33 17.78
CA ALA A 138 -17.60 24.93 18.25
C ALA A 138 -16.25 24.38 18.72
N THR A 139 -16.29 23.68 19.85
CA THR A 139 -15.17 23.26 20.71
C THR A 139 -14.51 21.92 20.30
N ALA A 140 -14.62 21.50 19.05
CA ALA A 140 -14.02 20.24 18.58
C ALA A 140 -13.43 20.45 17.18
N ASP A 141 -12.12 20.26 17.07
CA ASP A 141 -11.43 20.25 15.79
C ASP A 141 -11.74 18.90 15.09
N PRO A 142 -12.49 18.91 13.97
CA PRO A 142 -12.89 17.69 13.29
C PRO A 142 -11.69 16.85 12.81
N VAL A 143 -10.56 17.51 12.52
CA VAL A 143 -9.32 16.83 12.10
C VAL A 143 -8.74 16.06 13.28
N LYS A 144 -8.65 16.69 14.46
CA LYS A 144 -8.13 16.03 15.68
C LYS A 144 -8.98 14.85 16.10
N ASP A 145 -10.30 14.97 16.02
CA ASP A 145 -11.20 13.86 16.33
C ASP A 145 -10.98 12.67 15.38
N TYR A 146 -10.79 12.95 14.09
CA TYR A 146 -10.47 11.93 13.09
C TYR A 146 -9.11 11.26 13.37
N LEU A 147 -8.04 12.04 13.59
CA LEU A 147 -6.71 11.50 13.89
C LEU A 147 -6.71 10.63 15.16
N LYS A 148 -7.45 11.06 16.19
CA LYS A 148 -7.63 10.30 17.42
C LYS A 148 -8.38 8.99 17.20
N GLN A 149 -9.35 8.96 16.28
CA GLN A 149 -10.10 7.74 15.98
C GLN A 149 -9.22 6.71 15.26
N ILE A 150 -8.47 7.13 14.23
CA ILE A 150 -7.60 6.22 13.46
C ILE A 150 -6.37 5.78 14.27
N GLY A 151 -5.95 6.57 15.26
CA GLY A 151 -4.84 6.23 16.15
C GLY A 151 -5.12 5.09 17.13
N LYS A 152 -6.39 4.69 17.30
CA LYS A 152 -6.78 3.59 18.21
C LYS A 152 -6.47 2.21 17.65
N VAL A 153 -6.32 2.09 16.33
CA VAL A 153 -6.11 0.81 15.65
C VAL A 153 -4.62 0.53 15.55
N ALA A 154 -4.23 -0.70 15.88
CA ALA A 154 -2.83 -1.12 15.86
C ALA A 154 -2.31 -1.24 14.42
N LEU A 155 -1.04 -0.95 14.23
CA LEU A 155 -0.37 -1.19 12.95
C LEU A 155 -0.18 -2.70 12.74
N LEU A 156 -0.35 -3.13 11.50
CA LEU A 156 -0.18 -4.52 11.10
C LEU A 156 1.28 -4.81 10.76
N ASN A 157 1.70 -6.04 11.02
CA ASN A 157 2.93 -6.58 10.45
C ASN A 157 2.63 -7.32 9.13
N ALA A 158 3.68 -7.64 8.37
CA ALA A 158 3.54 -8.29 7.07
C ALA A 158 2.81 -9.65 7.14
N VAL A 159 2.96 -10.42 8.23
CA VAL A 159 2.27 -11.70 8.38
C VAL A 159 0.77 -11.48 8.58
N GLN A 160 0.38 -10.48 9.37
CA GLN A 160 -1.01 -10.10 9.60
C GLN A 160 -1.67 -9.56 8.33
N GLU A 161 -0.94 -8.80 7.50
CA GLU A 161 -1.42 -8.35 6.19
C GLU A 161 -1.81 -9.54 5.30
N VAL A 162 -0.94 -10.55 5.23
CA VAL A 162 -1.21 -11.78 4.45
C VAL A 162 -2.40 -12.56 5.03
N GLU A 163 -2.51 -12.66 6.35
CA GLU A 163 -3.63 -13.36 7.01
C GLU A 163 -4.97 -12.68 6.71
N LEU A 164 -5.02 -11.35 6.81
CA LEU A 164 -6.23 -10.58 6.48
C LEU A 164 -6.57 -10.69 4.99
N ALA A 165 -5.58 -10.61 4.10
CA ALA A 165 -5.81 -10.74 2.66
C ALA A 165 -6.45 -12.10 2.30
N LYS A 166 -5.98 -13.19 2.90
CA LYS A 166 -6.57 -14.53 2.71
C LYS A 166 -8.02 -14.61 3.19
N ARG A 167 -8.33 -14.01 4.35
CA ARG A 167 -9.70 -13.97 4.89
C ARG A 167 -10.62 -13.14 4.00
N ILE A 168 -10.12 -12.04 3.44
CA ILE A 168 -10.86 -11.22 2.47
C ILE A 168 -11.19 -12.04 1.22
N GLU A 169 -10.21 -12.72 0.61
CA GLU A 169 -10.44 -13.57 -0.57
C GLU A 169 -11.44 -14.70 -0.30
N ALA A 170 -11.30 -15.39 0.84
CA ALA A 170 -12.22 -16.44 1.22
C ALA A 170 -13.65 -15.91 1.42
N GLY A 171 -13.80 -14.74 2.05
CA GLY A 171 -15.08 -14.09 2.24
C GLY A 171 -15.73 -13.65 0.93
N LEU A 172 -14.96 -13.08 -0.01
CA LEU A 172 -15.46 -12.74 -1.34
C LEU A 172 -15.92 -13.98 -2.11
N PHE A 173 -15.15 -15.06 -2.05
CA PHE A 173 -15.55 -16.33 -2.67
C PHE A 173 -16.84 -16.87 -2.06
N ALA A 174 -16.99 -16.79 -0.74
CA ALA A 174 -18.20 -17.23 -0.06
C ALA A 174 -19.42 -16.36 -0.41
N GLU A 175 -19.25 -15.04 -0.47
CA GLU A 175 -20.30 -14.09 -0.87
C GLU A 175 -20.75 -14.30 -2.31
N GLU A 176 -19.81 -14.52 -3.24
CA GLU A 176 -20.12 -14.86 -4.63
C GLU A 176 -20.93 -16.15 -4.70
N ARG A 177 -20.53 -17.20 -3.97
CA ARG A 177 -21.24 -18.48 -3.92
C ARG A 177 -22.65 -18.37 -3.34
N LEU A 178 -22.85 -17.55 -2.32
CA LEU A 178 -24.18 -17.30 -1.76
C LEU A 178 -25.09 -16.52 -2.73
N SER A 179 -24.50 -15.69 -3.60
CA SER A 179 -25.23 -14.89 -4.59
C SER A 179 -25.48 -15.60 -5.92
N ASP A 180 -24.71 -16.65 -6.22
CA ASP A 180 -24.79 -17.43 -7.46
C ASP A 180 -26.12 -18.19 -7.54
N ALA A 181 -27.02 -17.72 -8.40
CA ALA A 181 -28.34 -18.32 -8.60
C ALA A 181 -28.27 -19.68 -9.32
N ASP A 182 -27.19 -19.96 -10.05
CA ASP A 182 -27.01 -21.20 -10.81
C ASP A 182 -26.35 -22.30 -9.94
N HIS A 183 -25.58 -21.92 -8.91
CA HIS A 183 -24.90 -22.83 -7.99
C HIS A 183 -25.30 -22.60 -6.53
N VAL A 184 -26.52 -22.98 -6.20
CA VAL A 184 -27.05 -22.85 -4.83
C VAL A 184 -26.24 -23.71 -3.85
N VAL A 185 -25.72 -23.06 -2.81
CA VAL A 185 -25.03 -23.71 -1.68
C VAL A 185 -26.00 -24.65 -0.96
N ALA A 186 -25.51 -25.83 -0.56
CA ALA A 186 -26.33 -26.80 0.17
C ALA A 186 -26.80 -26.21 1.51
N ALA A 187 -28.02 -26.54 1.95
CA ALA A 187 -28.59 -25.98 3.18
C ALA A 187 -27.76 -26.26 4.43
N GLU A 188 -26.96 -27.33 4.41
CA GLU A 188 -26.06 -27.74 5.47
C GLU A 188 -24.82 -26.83 5.57
N ASP A 189 -24.39 -26.24 4.45
CA ASP A 189 -23.18 -25.40 4.37
C ASP A 189 -23.50 -23.89 4.45
N LEU A 190 -24.77 -23.49 4.36
CA LEU A 190 -25.17 -22.08 4.31
C LEU A 190 -24.63 -21.25 5.49
N ASP A 191 -24.74 -21.79 6.71
CA ASP A 191 -24.29 -21.11 7.93
C ASP A 191 -22.77 -20.85 7.89
N ASP A 192 -21.99 -21.81 7.36
CA ASP A 192 -20.54 -21.69 7.24
C ASP A 192 -20.16 -20.64 6.18
N PHE A 193 -20.83 -20.64 5.03
CA PHE A 193 -20.62 -19.64 3.98
C PHE A 193 -20.97 -18.22 4.46
N GLU A 194 -22.07 -18.06 5.19
CA GLU A 194 -22.44 -16.76 5.78
C GLU A 194 -21.41 -16.27 6.79
N TRP A 195 -20.90 -17.18 7.63
CA TRP A 195 -19.85 -16.87 8.59
C TRP A 195 -18.55 -16.44 7.90
N ILE A 196 -18.12 -17.16 6.86
CA ILE A 196 -16.90 -16.84 6.09
C ILE A 196 -17.06 -15.48 5.38
N ALA A 197 -18.22 -15.21 4.77
CA ALA A 197 -18.48 -13.94 4.11
C ALA A 197 -18.41 -12.77 5.12
N GLU A 198 -19.01 -12.93 6.30
CA GLU A 198 -18.95 -11.94 7.36
C GLU A 198 -17.54 -11.75 7.93
N ASP A 199 -16.77 -12.84 8.10
CA ASP A 199 -15.38 -12.77 8.51
C ASP A 199 -14.51 -12.00 7.50
N GLY A 200 -14.71 -12.24 6.19
CA GLY A 200 -14.02 -11.50 5.14
C GLY A 200 -14.33 -10.01 5.13
N ARG A 201 -15.60 -9.62 5.37
CA ARG A 201 -15.96 -8.19 5.53
C ARG A 201 -15.26 -7.55 6.73
N ARG A 202 -15.19 -8.25 7.86
CA ARG A 202 -14.46 -7.79 9.05
C ARG A 202 -12.97 -7.67 8.79
N ALA A 203 -12.37 -8.64 8.08
CA ALA A 203 -10.98 -8.60 7.68
C ALA A 203 -10.68 -7.41 6.76
N LYS A 204 -11.56 -7.13 5.78
CA LYS A 204 -11.46 -5.95 4.91
C LYS A 204 -11.47 -4.66 5.73
N ASN A 205 -12.44 -4.50 6.63
CA ASN A 205 -12.54 -3.32 7.49
C ASN A 205 -11.29 -3.16 8.37
N HIS A 206 -10.79 -4.24 8.97
CA HIS A 206 -9.60 -4.21 9.81
C HIS A 206 -8.35 -3.80 9.01
N LEU A 207 -8.18 -4.34 7.80
CA LEU A 207 -7.06 -3.99 6.93
C LEU A 207 -7.11 -2.50 6.52
N LEU A 208 -8.31 -1.98 6.22
CA LEU A 208 -8.49 -0.55 5.94
C LEU A 208 -8.16 0.32 7.15
N GLU A 209 -8.75 0.02 8.30
CA GLU A 209 -8.61 0.78 9.54
C GLU A 209 -7.15 0.89 10.00
N ALA A 210 -6.40 -0.22 9.92
CA ALA A 210 -4.98 -0.24 10.28
C ALA A 210 -4.11 0.62 9.37
N ASN A 211 -4.57 0.91 8.14
CA ASN A 211 -3.84 1.66 7.13
C ASN A 211 -4.33 3.10 6.93
N LEU A 212 -5.33 3.57 7.68
CA LEU A 212 -5.79 4.96 7.58
C LEU A 212 -4.70 5.99 7.93
N ARG A 213 -3.74 5.61 8.79
CA ARG A 213 -2.59 6.46 9.14
C ARG A 213 -1.68 6.72 7.93
N LEU A 214 -1.52 5.75 7.04
CA LEU A 214 -0.75 5.90 5.80
C LEU A 214 -1.41 6.93 4.87
N VAL A 215 -2.73 6.92 4.76
CA VAL A 215 -3.46 7.91 3.95
C VAL A 215 -3.21 9.32 4.45
N VAL A 216 -3.28 9.53 5.76
CA VAL A 216 -3.02 10.84 6.38
C VAL A 216 -1.60 11.32 6.08
N SER A 217 -0.58 10.48 6.25
CA SER A 217 0.81 10.86 5.98
C SER A 217 1.05 11.23 4.51
N LEU A 218 0.37 10.56 3.58
CA LEU A 218 0.43 10.88 2.15
C LEU A 218 -0.31 12.19 1.82
N ALA A 219 -1.52 12.36 2.35
CA ALA A 219 -2.38 13.51 2.09
C ALA A 219 -1.78 14.83 2.60
N LYS A 220 -1.02 14.81 3.70
CA LYS A 220 -0.36 16.00 4.27
C LYS A 220 0.43 16.78 3.21
N ARG A 221 1.14 16.08 2.33
CA ARG A 221 1.98 16.69 1.28
C ARG A 221 1.19 17.43 0.21
N TYR A 222 -0.11 17.18 0.10
CA TYR A 222 -1.02 17.75 -0.89
C TYR A 222 -1.84 18.93 -0.36
N THR A 223 -1.71 19.24 0.93
CA THR A 223 -2.38 20.40 1.55
C THR A 223 -1.92 21.73 0.94
N GLY A 224 -2.73 22.79 1.15
CA GLY A 224 -2.44 24.14 0.63
C GLY A 224 -2.59 24.31 -0.89
N ARG A 225 -3.08 23.30 -1.62
CA ARG A 225 -3.26 23.33 -3.09
C ARG A 225 -4.71 23.53 -3.55
N GLY A 226 -5.55 24.14 -2.71
CA GLY A 226 -6.93 24.50 -3.08
C GLY A 226 -8.00 23.45 -2.76
N MET A 227 -7.64 22.37 -2.07
CA MET A 227 -8.57 21.37 -1.51
C MET A 227 -8.38 21.28 0.00
N LEU A 228 -9.46 21.05 0.76
CA LEU A 228 -9.38 20.89 2.22
C LEU A 228 -8.63 19.61 2.57
N PHE A 229 -7.95 19.60 3.72
CA PHE A 229 -7.18 18.44 4.15
C PHE A 229 -8.05 17.19 4.35
N LEU A 230 -9.24 17.35 4.92
CA LEU A 230 -10.20 16.25 5.07
C LEU A 230 -10.64 15.70 3.72
N ASP A 231 -10.86 16.54 2.71
CA ASP A 231 -11.24 16.07 1.37
C ASP A 231 -10.11 15.26 0.73
N LEU A 232 -8.85 15.71 0.87
CA LEU A 232 -7.68 14.94 0.42
C LEU A 232 -7.59 13.57 1.11
N ILE A 233 -7.86 13.52 2.42
CA ILE A 233 -7.91 12.25 3.17
C ILE A 233 -9.02 11.35 2.65
N GLN A 234 -10.21 11.89 2.39
CA GLN A 234 -11.34 11.09 1.89
C GLN A 234 -11.06 10.50 0.51
N GLU A 235 -10.48 11.29 -0.40
CA GLU A 235 -10.08 10.81 -1.72
C GLU A 235 -8.94 9.78 -1.63
N GLY A 236 -7.99 9.99 -0.72
CA GLY A 236 -6.96 9.02 -0.41
C GLY A 236 -7.51 7.71 0.17
N ASN A 237 -8.53 7.77 1.03
CA ASN A 237 -9.23 6.60 1.57
C ASN A 237 -9.92 5.81 0.45
N LEU A 238 -10.46 6.48 -0.56
CA LEU A 238 -11.01 5.81 -1.74
C LEU A 238 -9.91 5.07 -2.53
N GLY A 239 -8.72 5.66 -2.65
CA GLY A 239 -7.54 4.98 -3.19
C GLY A 239 -7.13 3.76 -2.36
N LEU A 240 -7.11 3.88 -1.03
CA LEU A 240 -6.79 2.78 -0.12
C LEU A 240 -7.77 1.60 -0.26
N ILE A 241 -9.08 1.87 -0.41
CA ILE A 241 -10.09 0.82 -0.61
C ILE A 241 -9.76 -0.02 -1.85
N ARG A 242 -9.38 0.63 -2.95
CA ARG A 242 -8.99 -0.05 -4.20
C ARG A 242 -7.71 -0.84 -4.06
N ALA A 243 -6.74 -0.29 -3.32
CA ALA A 243 -5.53 -1.03 -3.00
C ALA A 243 -5.87 -2.33 -2.26
N VAL A 244 -6.78 -2.30 -1.27
CA VAL A 244 -7.22 -3.52 -0.58
C VAL A 244 -7.92 -4.51 -1.52
N GLU A 245 -8.74 -4.02 -2.44
CA GLU A 245 -9.49 -4.87 -3.39
C GLU A 245 -8.60 -5.57 -4.41
N LYS A 246 -7.47 -4.96 -4.76
CA LYS A 246 -6.55 -5.48 -5.80
C LYS A 246 -5.22 -5.99 -5.24
N PHE A 247 -5.04 -5.92 -3.92
CA PHE A 247 -3.79 -6.35 -3.30
C PHE A 247 -3.59 -7.84 -3.48
N ASP A 248 -2.39 -8.20 -3.93
CA ASP A 248 -1.98 -9.58 -4.14
C ASP A 248 -0.85 -9.92 -3.16
N TYR A 249 -1.19 -10.70 -2.12
CA TYR A 249 -0.22 -11.13 -1.11
C TYR A 249 0.78 -12.17 -1.64
N THR A 250 0.50 -12.83 -2.77
CA THR A 250 1.39 -13.86 -3.34
C THR A 250 2.66 -13.24 -3.93
N LYS A 251 2.62 -11.95 -4.27
CA LYS A 251 3.76 -11.19 -4.79
C LYS A 251 4.84 -10.91 -3.73
N GLY A 252 4.54 -11.11 -2.44
CA GLY A 252 5.54 -11.02 -1.36
C GLY A 252 5.99 -9.61 -0.99
N TYR A 253 5.27 -8.58 -1.45
CA TYR A 253 5.54 -7.18 -1.09
C TYR A 253 4.60 -6.73 0.04
N LYS A 254 5.03 -5.74 0.83
CA LYS A 254 4.20 -5.16 1.89
C LYS A 254 3.00 -4.44 1.28
N PHE A 255 1.88 -4.45 2.01
CA PHE A 255 0.67 -3.77 1.57
C PHE A 255 0.89 -2.26 1.37
N SER A 256 1.62 -1.62 2.28
CA SER A 256 1.92 -0.18 2.24
C SER A 256 2.58 0.29 0.94
N THR A 257 3.48 -0.54 0.37
CA THR A 257 4.15 -0.26 -0.90
C THR A 257 3.15 -0.16 -2.06
N TYR A 258 2.22 -1.13 -2.14
CA TYR A 258 1.21 -1.14 -3.20
C TYR A 258 0.13 -0.07 -2.98
N ALA A 259 -0.29 0.12 -1.73
CA ALA A 259 -1.29 1.12 -1.37
C ALA A 259 -0.84 2.56 -1.65
N THR A 260 0.46 2.85 -1.49
CA THR A 260 1.03 4.19 -1.74
C THR A 260 0.69 4.70 -3.14
N TRP A 261 0.83 3.85 -4.17
CA TRP A 261 0.53 4.21 -5.55
C TRP A 261 -0.94 4.60 -5.73
N TRP A 262 -1.84 3.76 -5.23
CA TRP A 262 -3.29 3.96 -5.33
C TRP A 262 -3.79 5.19 -4.59
N ILE A 263 -3.28 5.42 -3.36
CA ILE A 263 -3.63 6.59 -2.56
C ILE A 263 -3.18 7.86 -3.26
N LYS A 264 -1.93 7.89 -3.76
CA LYS A 264 -1.39 9.02 -4.51
C LYS A 264 -2.18 9.30 -5.78
N GLN A 265 -2.52 8.24 -6.53
CA GLN A 265 -3.29 8.36 -7.76
C GLN A 265 -4.69 8.93 -7.50
N ALA A 266 -5.36 8.48 -6.44
CA ALA A 266 -6.68 8.99 -6.06
C ALA A 266 -6.63 10.48 -5.66
N ILE A 267 -5.68 10.86 -4.80
CA ILE A 267 -5.52 12.26 -4.34
C ILE A 267 -5.19 13.19 -5.52
N THR A 268 -4.21 12.83 -6.35
CA THR A 268 -3.78 13.68 -7.48
C THR A 268 -4.87 13.87 -8.51
N ARG A 269 -5.64 12.82 -8.78
CA ARG A 269 -6.81 12.88 -9.65
C ARG A 269 -7.91 13.76 -9.07
N ALA A 270 -8.28 13.58 -7.80
CA ALA A 270 -9.33 14.38 -7.17
C ALA A 270 -8.98 15.88 -7.17
N MET A 271 -7.72 16.23 -6.92
CA MET A 271 -7.25 17.61 -7.07
C MET A 271 -7.43 18.13 -8.50
N ALA A 272 -7.12 17.32 -9.52
CA ALA A 272 -7.31 17.73 -10.92
C ALA A 272 -8.78 17.98 -11.26
N ASP A 273 -9.70 17.19 -10.69
CA ASP A 273 -11.14 17.24 -10.95
C ASP A 273 -11.89 18.30 -10.11
N GLN A 274 -11.45 18.59 -8.89
CA GLN A 274 -12.21 19.36 -7.89
C GLN A 274 -11.52 20.65 -7.39
N ALA A 275 -10.21 20.82 -7.57
CA ALA A 275 -9.49 21.98 -6.98
C ALA A 275 -9.74 23.32 -7.69
N ARG A 276 -10.47 23.35 -8.81
CA ARG A 276 -10.79 24.57 -9.57
C ARG A 276 -12.27 24.94 -9.44
N THR A 277 -12.53 26.17 -9.03
CA THR A 277 -13.89 26.74 -8.88
C THR A 277 -14.64 26.85 -10.22
N ILE A 278 -13.94 26.86 -11.35
CA ILE A 278 -14.54 26.82 -12.70
C ILE A 278 -14.07 25.53 -13.36
N ARG A 279 -15.03 24.67 -13.70
CA ARG A 279 -14.86 23.35 -14.30
C ARG A 279 -15.44 23.34 -15.71
#